data_AF-A0A968TMM7-F1
#
_entry.id   AF-A0A968TMM7-F1
#
_cell.length_a   1.000
_cell.length_b   1.000
_cell.length_c   1.000
_cell.angle_alpha   90.00
_cell.angle_beta   90.00
_cell.angle_gamma   90.00
#
_symmetry.space_group_name_H-M   'P 1'
#
loop_
_entity.id
_entity.type
_entity.pdbx_description
1 polymer ?
#
loop_
_entity_poly.entity_id
_entity_poly.type
_entity_poly.pdbx_seq_one_letter_code
_entity_poly.pdbx_strand_id
1 'polypeptide(L)'
;MSIIIPNDILKASKMTEDEIKLEIAILLYQRGKISSGKVREWTGITVLEFQHELAKRGLYTNYDVEDFQSDIQRLQSMGLL
;
A
#
# COMPACT_ATOMS: atom_id res chain seq x y z
N MET A 1 -12.62 -3.46 17.68
CA MET A 1 -13.23 -2.11 17.70
C MET A 1 -13.29 -1.62 16.26
N SER A 2 -14.39 -1.01 15.83
CA SER A 2 -14.62 -0.62 14.43
C SER A 2 -14.80 0.89 14.30
N ILE A 3 -14.28 1.47 13.23
CA ILE A 3 -14.55 2.85 12.81
C ILE A 3 -15.69 2.81 11.79
N ILE A 4 -16.70 3.68 11.97
CA ILE A 4 -17.86 3.75 11.09
C ILE A 4 -17.76 5.03 10.27
N ILE A 5 -17.95 4.92 8.95
CA ILE A 5 -18.08 6.08 8.06
C ILE A 5 -19.56 6.38 7.90
N PRO A 6 -20.03 7.58 8.31
CA PRO A 6 -21.42 7.97 8.13
C PRO A 6 -21.86 8.00 6.65
N ASN A 7 -23.12 7.64 6.39
CA ASN A 7 -23.65 7.54 5.02
C ASN A 7 -23.66 8.87 4.26
N ASP A 8 -23.82 9.99 4.96
CA ASP A 8 -23.75 11.33 4.38
C ASP A 8 -22.33 11.65 3.90
N ILE A 9 -21.29 11.23 4.63
CA ILE A 9 -19.89 11.36 4.20
C ILE A 9 -19.60 10.48 2.99
N LEU A 10 -20.04 9.21 3.01
CA LEU A 10 -19.90 8.31 1.87
C LEU A 10 -20.58 8.89 0.62
N LYS A 11 -21.82 9.39 0.75
CA LYS A 11 -22.54 10.04 -0.36
C LYS A 11 -21.85 11.32 -0.85
N ALA A 12 -21.35 12.16 0.06
CA ALA A 12 -20.67 13.40 -0.29
C ALA A 12 -19.35 13.15 -1.04
N SER A 13 -18.64 12.06 -0.71
CA SER A 13 -17.41 11.66 -1.39
C SER A 13 -17.63 11.23 -2.84
N LYS A 14 -18.85 10.76 -3.18
CA LYS A 14 -19.17 10.09 -4.45
C LYS A 14 -18.32 8.85 -4.72
N MET A 15 -17.84 8.20 -3.66
CA MET A 15 -17.07 6.97 -3.72
C MET A 15 -17.90 5.81 -3.18
N THR A 16 -17.56 4.61 -3.63
CA THR A 16 -18.02 3.34 -3.09
C THR A 16 -17.29 3.03 -1.79
N GLU A 17 -17.83 2.09 -1.02
CA GLU A 17 -17.19 1.63 0.22
C GLU A 17 -15.78 1.08 -0.03
N ASP A 18 -15.59 0.33 -1.12
CA ASP A 18 -14.31 -0.29 -1.45
C ASP A 18 -13.29 0.74 -1.93
N GLU A 19 -13.71 1.76 -2.67
CA GLU A 19 -12.84 2.88 -3.02
C GLU A 19 -12.34 3.63 -1.77
N ILE A 20 -13.22 3.89 -0.80
CA ILE A 20 -12.80 4.54 0.46
C ILE A 20 -11.87 3.64 1.28
N LYS A 21 -12.17 2.34 1.39
CA LYS A 21 -11.28 1.39 2.06
C LYS A 21 -9.89 1.40 1.42
N LEU A 22 -9.83 1.40 0.09
CA LEU A 22 -8.58 1.45 -0.65
C LEU A 22 -7.81 2.75 -0.37
N GLU A 23 -8.47 3.92 -0.41
CA GLU A 23 -7.82 5.19 -0.07
C GLU A 23 -7.22 5.20 1.34
N ILE A 24 -7.97 4.70 2.33
CA ILE A 24 -7.47 4.63 3.71
C ILE A 24 -6.31 3.62 3.80
N ALA A 25 -6.41 2.47 3.14
CA ALA A 25 -5.36 1.46 3.15
C ALA A 25 -4.06 1.99 2.53
N ILE A 26 -4.14 2.70 1.40
CA ILE A 26 -2.99 3.33 0.75
C ILE A 26 -2.39 4.43 1.63
N LEU A 27 -3.22 5.29 2.25
CA LEU A 27 -2.75 6.32 3.18
C LEU A 27 -1.98 5.73 4.36
N LEU A 28 -2.46 4.63 4.94
CA LEU A 28 -1.80 3.95 6.05
C LEU A 28 -0.49 3.27 5.60
N TYR A 29 -0.46 2.70 4.40
CA TYR A 29 0.75 2.13 3.81
C TYR A 29 1.83 3.20 3.58
N GLN A 30 1.46 4.32 2.95
CA GLN A 30 2.37 5.46 2.73
C GLN A 30 2.98 6.00 4.02
N ARG A 31 2.23 5.94 5.13
CA ARG A 31 2.71 6.36 6.46
C ARG A 31 3.48 5.29 7.22
N GLY A 32 3.79 4.15 6.57
CA GLY A 32 4.47 3.01 7.18
C GLY A 32 3.70 2.37 8.33
N LYS A 33 2.37 2.56 8.40
CA LYS A 33 1.54 2.05 9.51
C LYS A 33 1.05 0.63 9.28
N ILE A 34 0.85 0.24 8.03
CA ILE A 34 0.50 -1.12 7.64
C ILE A 34 1.34 -1.58 6.45
N SER A 35 1.62 -2.88 6.37
CA SER A 35 2.34 -3.47 5.24
C SER A 35 1.45 -3.60 4.01
N SER A 36 2.07 -3.78 2.84
CA SER A 36 1.34 -4.11 1.59
C SER A 36 0.49 -5.37 1.73
N GLY A 37 0.98 -6.37 2.50
CA GLY A 37 0.21 -7.56 2.82
C GLY A 37 -1.11 -7.25 3.54
N LYS A 38 -1.08 -6.33 4.53
CA LYS A 38 -2.26 -5.92 5.29
C LYS A 38 -3.22 -5.07 4.43
N VAL A 39 -2.71 -4.25 3.50
CA VAL A 39 -3.55 -3.54 2.51
C VAL A 39 -4.36 -4.53 1.69
N ARG A 40 -3.70 -5.53 1.11
CA ARG A 40 -4.36 -6.55 0.28
C ARG A 40 -5.32 -7.42 1.07
N GLU A 41 -4.96 -7.82 2.28
CA GLU A 41 -5.85 -8.55 3.19
C GLU A 41 -7.14 -7.78 3.48
N TRP A 42 -7.04 -6.45 3.69
CA TRP A 42 -8.21 -5.63 4.00
C TRP A 42 -9.06 -5.30 2.77
N THR A 43 -8.44 -5.00 1.64
CA THR A 43 -9.13 -4.55 0.42
C THR A 43 -9.53 -5.68 -0.52
N GLY A 44 -8.97 -6.88 -0.33
CA GLY A 44 -9.20 -8.04 -1.20
C GLY A 44 -8.47 -7.99 -2.54
N ILE A 45 -7.67 -6.96 -2.80
CA ILE A 45 -6.97 -6.80 -4.09
C ILE A 45 -5.72 -7.67 -4.19
N THR A 46 -5.38 -8.05 -5.41
CA THR A 46 -4.18 -8.81 -5.75
C THR A 46 -2.90 -7.98 -5.63
N VAL A 47 -1.75 -8.64 -5.73
CA VAL A 47 -0.44 -7.97 -5.76
C VAL A 47 -0.35 -6.97 -6.90
N LEU A 48 -0.82 -7.37 -8.08
CA LEU A 48 -0.72 -6.59 -9.30
C LEU A 48 -1.64 -5.36 -9.25
N GLU A 49 -2.86 -5.52 -8.74
CA GLU A 49 -3.79 -4.41 -8.52
C GLU A 49 -3.22 -3.40 -7.52
N PHE A 50 -2.65 -3.87 -6.41
CA PHE A 50 -1.99 -2.97 -5.46
C PHE A 50 -0.84 -2.17 -6.10
N GLN A 51 0.01 -2.83 -6.88
CA GLN A 51 1.09 -2.15 -7.62
C GLN A 51 0.54 -1.12 -8.63
N HIS A 52 -0.55 -1.45 -9.31
CA HIS A 52 -1.22 -0.56 -10.24
C HIS A 52 -1.81 0.67 -9.52
N GLU A 53 -2.41 0.48 -8.34
CA GLU A 53 -2.94 1.56 -7.51
C GLU A 53 -1.83 2.47 -6.95
N LEU A 54 -0.67 1.93 -6.61
CA LEU A 54 0.50 2.74 -6.27
C LEU A 54 0.97 3.57 -7.47
N ALA A 55 1.13 2.94 -8.63
CA ALA A 55 1.61 3.60 -9.85
C ALA A 55 0.70 4.76 -10.29
N LYS A 56 -0.63 4.57 -10.25
CA LYS A 56 -1.61 5.64 -10.53
C LYS A 56 -1.42 6.88 -9.67
N ARG A 57 -0.91 6.71 -8.45
CA ARG A 57 -0.70 7.78 -7.46
C ARG A 57 0.72 8.34 -7.49
N GLY A 58 1.55 7.91 -8.45
CA GLY A 58 2.97 8.27 -8.50
C GLY A 58 3.77 7.70 -7.32
N LEU A 59 3.24 6.65 -6.68
CA LEU A 59 3.89 5.95 -5.59
C LEU A 59 4.62 4.75 -6.16
N TYR A 60 5.82 4.54 -5.65
CA TYR A 60 6.57 3.33 -5.91
C TYR A 60 6.51 2.48 -4.66
N THR A 61 6.65 1.16 -4.80
CA THR A 61 6.96 0.30 -3.66
C THR A 61 8.10 0.95 -2.89
N ASN A 62 7.96 1.05 -1.57
CA ASN A 62 8.95 1.59 -0.64
C ASN A 62 10.26 0.79 -0.79
N TYR A 63 11.04 1.15 -1.81
CA TYR A 63 12.33 0.62 -2.18
C TYR A 63 13.18 1.85 -2.35
N ASP A 64 13.79 2.24 -1.23
CA ASP A 64 14.65 3.40 -1.18
C ASP A 64 16.11 2.99 -1.44
N VAL A 65 17.02 3.96 -1.29
CA VAL A 65 18.44 3.74 -1.55
C VAL A 65 19.02 2.79 -0.50
N GLU A 66 18.51 2.84 0.72
CA GLU A 66 18.90 1.99 1.84
C GLU A 66 18.51 0.53 1.58
N ASP A 67 17.29 0.27 1.11
CA ASP A 67 16.84 -1.06 0.69
C ASP A 67 17.72 -1.61 -0.44
N PHE A 68 18.04 -0.78 -1.44
CA PHE A 68 18.95 -1.16 -2.52
C PHE A 68 20.35 -1.50 -2.02
N GLN A 69 20.92 -0.69 -1.13
CA GLN A 69 22.24 -0.95 -0.56
C GLN A 69 22.27 -2.24 0.27
N SER A 70 21.21 -2.51 1.03
CA SER A 70 21.04 -3.74 1.79
C SER A 70 21.02 -4.98 0.89
N ASP A 71 20.30 -4.91 -0.24
CA ASP A 71 20.29 -5.98 -1.23
C ASP A 71 21.66 -6.22 -1.86
N ILE A 72 22.40 -5.16 -2.21
CA ILE A 72 23.77 -5.30 -2.73
C ILE A 72 24.69 -5.98 -1.71
N GLN A 73 24.66 -5.55 -0.45
CA GLN A 73 25.46 -6.19 0.61
C GLN A 73 25.09 -7.65 0.79
N ARG A 74 23.80 -7.97 0.74
CA ARG A 74 23.30 -9.34 0.83
C ARG A 74 23.82 -10.19 -0.34
N LEU A 75 23.73 -9.69 -1.56
CA LEU A 75 24.21 -10.41 -2.75
C LEU A 75 25.73 -10.64 -2.72
N GLN A 76 26.50 -9.65 -2.29
CA GLN A 76 27.96 -9.78 -2.08
C GLN A 76 28.28 -10.84 -1.02
N SER A 77 27.56 -10.85 0.10
CA SER A 77 27.76 -11.85 1.17
C SER A 77 27.48 -13.29 0.70
N MET A 78 26.60 -13.44 -0.29
CA MET A 78 26.24 -14.71 -0.91
C MET A 78 27.16 -15.08 -2.09
N GLY A 79 28.09 -14.21 -2.49
CA GLY A 79 28.95 -14.41 -3.67
C GLY A 79 28.20 -14.39 -5.00
N LEU A 80 27.02 -13.77 -5.03
CA LEU A 80 26.20 -13.63 -6.24
C LEU A 80 26.48 -12.31 -6.99
N LEU A 81 27.38 -11.48 -6.45
CA LEU A 81 27.83 -10.19 -6.97
C LEU A 81 29.25 -9.92 -6.45
#